data_AF-A0A6A5AV73-F1
#
_entry.id   AF-A0A6A5AV73-F1
#
_cell.length_a   1.000
_cell.length_b   1.000
_cell.length_c   1.000
_cell.angle_alpha   90.00
_cell.angle_beta   90.00
_cell.angle_gamma   90.00
#
_symmetry.space_group_name_H-M   'P 1'
#
loop_
_entity.id
_entity.type
_entity.pdbx_description
1 polymer ?
#
loop_
_entity_poly.entity_id
_entity_poly.type
_entity_poly.pdbx_seq_one_letter_code
_entity_poly.pdbx_strand_id
1 'polypeptide(L)'
;TADDKSDDKGADNSPSQQTDPTRLSSHSEREITILFASNERGLLMQDNFDLDAKYSALLGIHVPRMYFASSQESIKREAKDDSGPVALLRTKIMQDFVGLDKVDGPTRQALIDFSYYITIGNMDEAYRSVKLIQNASVWENMANTCVKTKRLDVAEVCLGNMGHARGAAAVHGAKLENPEIEAPIA
;
A
#
# COMPACT_ATOMS: atom_id res chain seq x y z
N THR A 1 12.88 45.03 -62.14
CA THR A 1 13.57 43.97 -61.40
C THR A 1 14.26 44.60 -60.21
N ALA A 2 13.52 44.68 -59.11
CA ALA A 2 13.98 45.23 -57.84
C ALA A 2 13.49 44.26 -56.76
N ASP A 3 14.42 43.49 -56.21
CA ASP A 3 14.23 42.65 -55.04
C ASP A 3 14.47 43.51 -53.80
N ASP A 4 13.41 43.78 -53.05
CA ASP A 4 13.46 44.33 -51.69
C ASP A 4 12.98 43.23 -50.74
N LYS A 5 13.89 42.71 -49.92
CA LYS A 5 13.63 41.68 -48.89
C LYS A 5 13.56 42.40 -47.56
N SER A 6 12.35 42.61 -47.06
CA SER A 6 12.08 43.11 -45.72
C SER A 6 11.87 41.93 -44.77
N ASP A 7 12.59 41.97 -43.64
CA ASP A 7 12.52 41.03 -42.52
C ASP A 7 11.14 41.05 -41.84
N ASP A 8 10.54 39.87 -41.63
CA ASP A 8 9.42 39.68 -40.69
C ASP A 8 9.83 38.74 -39.56
N LYS A 9 9.79 39.27 -38.33
CA LYS A 9 10.07 38.58 -37.08
C LYS A 9 8.76 37.97 -36.56
N GLY A 10 8.50 36.71 -36.91
CA GLY A 10 7.50 35.88 -36.26
C GLY A 10 8.07 35.21 -35.00
N ALA A 11 7.64 35.65 -33.83
CA ALA A 11 7.98 35.06 -32.53
C ALA A 11 7.31 33.69 -32.37
N ASP A 12 8.09 32.62 -32.44
CA ASP A 12 7.64 31.25 -32.17
C ASP A 12 7.62 31.00 -30.65
N ASN A 13 6.47 31.23 -30.04
CA ASN A 13 6.23 30.99 -28.61
C ASN A 13 5.70 29.56 -28.41
N SER A 14 6.59 28.59 -28.55
CA SER A 14 6.33 27.21 -28.13
C SER A 14 6.41 27.13 -26.60
N PRO A 15 5.38 26.65 -25.88
CA PRO A 15 5.43 26.57 -24.43
C PRO A 15 6.42 25.48 -24.02
N SER A 16 7.50 25.92 -23.38
CA SER A 16 8.48 25.10 -22.70
C SER A 16 7.79 24.10 -21.79
N GLN A 17 8.00 22.80 -22.05
CA GLN A 17 7.62 21.72 -21.14
C GLN A 17 8.30 21.97 -19.79
N GLN A 18 7.52 22.51 -18.86
CA GLN A 18 7.90 22.65 -17.47
C GLN A 18 7.88 21.24 -16.88
N THR A 19 9.05 20.62 -16.81
CA THR A 19 9.24 19.38 -16.06
C THR A 19 8.98 19.66 -14.59
N ASP A 20 7.84 19.20 -14.11
CA ASP A 20 7.41 19.31 -12.72
C ASP A 20 8.42 18.55 -11.81
N PRO A 21 9.17 19.24 -10.93
CA PRO A 21 10.22 18.63 -10.10
C PRO A 21 9.66 17.71 -9.00
N THR A 22 8.35 17.49 -8.97
CA THR A 22 7.66 16.73 -7.91
C THR A 22 7.43 15.25 -8.25
N ARG A 23 7.71 14.79 -9.47
CA ARG A 23 7.65 13.36 -9.81
C ARG A 23 8.98 12.66 -9.48
N LEU A 24 9.22 12.37 -8.21
CA LEU A 24 10.04 11.21 -7.85
C LEU A 24 9.22 9.95 -8.09
N SER A 25 9.16 9.47 -9.33
CA SER A 25 8.85 8.05 -9.55
C SER A 25 10.12 7.25 -9.24
N SER A 26 10.49 7.17 -7.96
CA SER A 26 11.49 6.21 -7.51
C SER A 26 10.82 4.84 -7.42
N HIS A 27 10.37 4.30 -8.55
CA HIS A 27 10.01 2.90 -8.62
C HIS A 27 11.28 2.12 -8.32
N SER A 28 11.31 1.40 -7.20
CA SER A 28 12.40 0.47 -6.94
C SER A 28 12.33 -0.63 -8.00
N GLU A 29 13.48 -1.08 -8.51
CA GLU A 29 13.52 -2.20 -9.47
C GLU A 29 12.99 -3.52 -8.89
N ARG A 30 12.74 -3.58 -7.58
CA ARG A 30 12.31 -4.76 -6.85
C ARG A 30 10.99 -4.45 -6.16
N GLU A 31 10.01 -5.30 -6.36
CA GLU A 31 8.73 -5.23 -5.65
C GLU A 31 8.53 -6.46 -4.76
N ILE A 32 7.63 -6.34 -3.79
CA ILE A 32 7.18 -7.42 -2.94
C ILE A 32 5.68 -7.58 -3.16
N THR A 33 5.32 -8.75 -3.66
CA THR A 33 3.93 -9.17 -3.80
C THR A 33 3.61 -10.18 -2.71
N ILE A 34 2.54 -9.94 -1.97
CA ILE A 34 2.00 -10.86 -0.97
C ILE A 34 0.73 -11.50 -1.56
N LEU A 35 0.65 -12.82 -1.49
CA LEU A 35 -0.43 -13.60 -2.07
C LEU A 35 -1.10 -14.47 -0.99
N PHE A 36 -2.41 -14.60 -1.06
CA PHE A 36 -3.12 -15.72 -0.45
C PHE A 36 -2.99 -16.94 -1.36
N ALA A 37 -2.70 -18.11 -0.78
CA ALA A 37 -2.62 -19.36 -1.50
C ALA A 37 -3.63 -20.35 -0.90
N SER A 38 -4.57 -20.84 -1.72
CA SER A 38 -5.56 -21.84 -1.33
C SER A 38 -5.75 -22.90 -2.42
N ASN A 39 -6.12 -24.11 -2.02
CA ASN A 39 -6.35 -25.21 -2.96
C ASN A 39 -7.59 -24.97 -3.85
N GLU A 40 -8.57 -24.22 -3.34
CA GLU A 40 -9.84 -24.01 -4.02
C GLU A 40 -9.80 -22.86 -5.02
N ARG A 41 -9.01 -21.82 -4.73
CA ARG A 41 -9.00 -20.56 -5.52
C ARG A 41 -7.63 -20.19 -6.06
N GLY A 42 -6.60 -21.00 -5.81
CA GLY A 42 -5.25 -20.77 -6.30
C GLY A 42 -4.56 -19.61 -5.57
N LEU A 43 -3.96 -18.70 -6.35
CA LEU A 43 -3.22 -17.55 -5.83
C LEU A 43 -4.04 -16.28 -6.01
N LEU A 44 -4.24 -15.55 -4.92
CA LEU A 44 -4.94 -14.27 -4.91
C LEU A 44 -4.02 -13.18 -4.38
N MET A 45 -3.96 -12.04 -5.07
CA MET A 45 -3.10 -10.93 -4.65
C MET A 45 -3.68 -10.22 -3.43
N GLN A 46 -2.88 -10.11 -2.36
CA GLN A 46 -3.24 -9.40 -1.13
C GLN A 46 -2.63 -8.00 -1.10
N ASP A 47 -1.34 -7.88 -1.41
CA ASP A 47 -0.63 -6.60 -1.35
C ASP A 47 0.51 -6.58 -2.37
N ASN A 48 0.87 -5.39 -2.86
CA ASN A 48 2.04 -5.18 -3.70
C ASN A 48 2.67 -3.83 -3.39
N PHE A 49 3.97 -3.82 -3.10
CA PHE A 49 4.71 -2.60 -2.84
C PHE A 49 6.19 -2.68 -3.21
N ASP A 50 6.75 -1.53 -3.52
CA ASP A 50 8.16 -1.30 -3.82
C ASP A 50 9.07 -1.68 -2.62
N LEU A 51 10.13 -2.46 -2.88
CA LEU A 51 11.16 -2.77 -1.90
C LEU A 51 12.09 -1.56 -1.76
N ASP A 52 11.97 -0.87 -0.62
CA ASP A 52 12.83 0.26 -0.24
C ASP A 52 14.33 -0.07 -0.41
N ALA A 53 15.08 0.81 -1.07
CA ALA A 53 16.51 0.66 -1.40
C ALA A 53 17.41 0.43 -0.17
N LYS A 54 16.93 0.74 1.05
CA LYS A 54 17.64 0.41 2.28
C LYS A 54 17.66 -1.09 2.60
N TYR A 55 16.83 -1.89 1.94
CA TYR A 55 16.74 -3.33 2.07
C TYR A 55 17.35 -4.04 0.85
N SER A 56 17.97 -5.19 1.07
CA SER A 56 18.53 -6.03 0.02
C SER A 56 17.60 -7.18 -0.39
N ALA A 57 16.92 -7.79 0.59
CA ALA A 57 16.04 -8.94 0.37
C ALA A 57 15.00 -9.07 1.49
N LEU A 58 13.86 -9.69 1.16
CA LEU A 58 12.91 -10.25 2.13
C LEU A 58 13.44 -11.62 2.59
N LEU A 59 13.64 -11.79 3.89
CA LEU A 59 14.10 -13.05 4.50
C LEU A 59 12.93 -13.97 4.86
N GLY A 60 11.79 -13.39 5.23
CA GLY A 60 10.61 -14.17 5.58
C GLY A 60 9.51 -13.35 6.22
N ILE A 61 8.40 -14.03 6.50
CA ILE A 61 7.20 -13.47 7.09
C ILE A 61 6.73 -14.35 8.25
N HIS A 62 6.45 -13.72 9.39
CA HIS A 62 5.72 -14.32 10.50
C HIS A 62 4.58 -13.36 10.81
N VAL A 63 3.43 -13.60 10.18
CA VAL A 63 2.32 -12.64 10.12
C VAL A 63 2.06 -12.05 11.51
N PRO A 64 2.11 -10.71 11.64
CA PRO A 64 2.11 -9.70 10.58
C PRO A 64 3.50 -9.09 10.33
N ARG A 65 4.56 -9.70 10.85
CA ARG A 65 5.92 -9.17 10.76
C ARG A 65 6.62 -9.70 9.52
N MET A 66 7.22 -8.81 8.76
CA MET A 66 8.11 -9.10 7.66
C MET A 66 9.54 -8.78 8.07
N TYR A 67 10.46 -9.65 7.70
CA TYR A 67 11.87 -9.58 8.07
C TYR A 67 12.72 -9.34 6.83
N PHE A 68 13.56 -8.32 6.88
CA PHE A 68 14.39 -7.85 5.76
C PHE A 68 15.86 -7.85 6.12
N ALA A 69 16.69 -8.18 5.15
CA ALA A 69 18.12 -7.89 5.21
C ALA A 69 18.37 -6.43 4.79
N SER A 70 19.23 -5.72 5.52
CA SER A 70 19.67 -4.38 5.12
C SER A 70 20.55 -4.44 3.86
N SER A 71 20.51 -3.40 3.03
CA SER A 71 21.40 -3.27 1.88
C SER A 71 22.82 -2.89 2.32
N GLN A 72 23.81 -3.29 1.52
CA GLN A 72 25.21 -2.98 1.83
C GLN A 72 25.47 -1.47 1.90
N GLU A 73 24.75 -0.70 1.10
CA GLU A 73 24.82 0.76 1.09
C GLU A 73 24.21 1.40 2.34
N SER A 74 23.15 0.82 2.90
CA SER A 74 22.55 1.33 4.14
C SER A 74 23.45 0.99 5.34
N ILE A 75 24.05 -0.21 5.36
CA ILE A 75 25.01 -0.61 6.39
C ILE A 75 26.23 0.33 6.41
N LYS A 76 26.81 0.65 5.25
CA LYS A 76 27.95 1.59 5.15
C LYS A 76 27.63 3.01 5.61
N ARG A 77 26.38 3.46 5.45
CA ARG A 77 25.93 4.78 5.92
C ARG A 77 25.73 4.84 7.44
N GLU A 78 25.38 3.71 8.05
CA GLU A 78 25.12 3.61 9.50
C GLU A 78 26.33 3.16 10.32
N ALA A 79 27.28 2.43 9.72
CA ALA A 79 28.50 1.99 10.37
C ALA A 79 29.49 3.16 10.53
N LYS A 80 29.54 3.71 11.75
CA LYS A 80 30.57 4.67 12.19
C LYS A 80 31.86 4.01 12.69
N ASP A 81 31.92 2.68 12.75
CA ASP A 81 33.00 1.94 13.41
C ASP A 81 33.46 0.75 12.55
N ASP A 82 34.75 0.41 12.66
CA ASP A 82 35.52 -0.51 11.79
C ASP A 82 35.14 -2.01 11.93
N SER A 83 33.98 -2.31 12.51
CA SER A 83 33.44 -3.67 12.52
C SER A 83 32.94 -4.00 11.11
N GLY A 84 33.49 -5.04 10.49
CA GLY A 84 33.15 -5.47 9.13
C GLY A 84 31.63 -5.63 8.87
N PRO A 85 31.21 -5.77 7.60
CA PRO A 85 29.81 -5.64 7.23
C PRO A 85 28.97 -6.80 7.79
N VAL A 86 28.26 -6.54 8.89
CA VAL A 86 27.22 -7.44 9.41
C VAL A 86 25.89 -7.04 8.77
N ALA A 87 25.26 -7.96 8.05
CA ALA A 87 23.92 -7.75 7.51
C ALA A 87 22.93 -7.50 8.66
N LEU A 88 22.38 -6.28 8.76
CA LEU A 88 21.42 -5.92 9.80
C LEU A 88 20.02 -6.43 9.46
N LEU A 89 19.42 -7.19 10.38
CA LEU A 89 18.02 -7.62 10.31
C LEU A 89 17.09 -6.44 10.60
N ARG A 90 16.11 -6.20 9.74
CA ARG A 90 15.09 -5.17 9.89
C ARG A 90 13.71 -5.79 9.90
N THR A 91 12.80 -5.21 10.65
CA THR A 91 11.42 -5.70 10.77
C THR A 91 10.46 -4.60 10.32
N LYS A 92 9.47 -4.97 9.52
CA LYS A 92 8.34 -4.11 9.13
C LYS A 92 7.04 -4.86 9.43
N ILE A 93 6.00 -4.14 9.84
CA ILE A 93 4.65 -4.71 9.98
C ILE A 93 3.93 -4.60 8.63
N MET A 94 3.22 -5.65 8.24
CA MET A 94 2.31 -5.63 7.08
C MET A 94 1.35 -4.45 7.19
N GLN A 95 0.98 -3.87 6.05
CA GLN A 95 0.23 -2.61 6.05
C GLN A 95 -1.12 -2.72 6.79
N ASP A 96 -1.83 -3.83 6.58
CA ASP A 96 -3.12 -4.14 7.22
C ASP A 96 -3.02 -4.31 8.75
N PHE A 97 -1.81 -4.43 9.29
CA PHE A 97 -1.55 -4.77 10.69
C PHE A 97 -0.75 -3.71 11.44
N VAL A 98 -0.49 -2.54 10.84
CA VAL A 98 0.22 -1.44 11.52
C VAL A 98 -0.58 -1.04 12.77
N GLY A 99 0.08 -1.03 13.93
CA GLY A 99 -0.57 -0.79 15.23
C GLY A 99 -1.31 -2.00 15.81
N LEU A 100 -1.29 -3.14 15.12
CA LEU A 100 -1.88 -4.44 15.53
C LEU A 100 -0.81 -5.50 15.83
N ASP A 101 0.43 -5.07 16.08
CA ASP A 101 1.56 -5.97 16.35
C ASP A 101 1.40 -6.75 17.67
N LYS A 102 0.55 -6.25 18.58
CA LYS A 102 0.33 -6.81 19.93
C LYS A 102 -1.02 -7.53 20.11
N VAL A 103 -1.84 -7.65 19.06
CA VAL A 103 -3.12 -8.39 19.16
C VAL A 103 -2.87 -9.90 19.38
N ASP A 104 -3.81 -10.55 20.05
CA ASP A 104 -3.78 -11.99 20.32
C ASP A 104 -3.89 -12.82 19.03
N GLY A 105 -3.51 -14.11 19.12
CA GLY A 105 -3.54 -15.04 17.99
C GLY A 105 -4.92 -15.14 17.31
N PRO A 106 -6.02 -15.36 18.06
CA PRO A 106 -7.37 -15.37 17.51
C PRO A 106 -7.75 -14.09 16.77
N THR A 107 -7.53 -12.91 17.36
CA THR A 107 -7.78 -11.63 16.69
C THR A 107 -6.95 -11.49 15.41
N ARG A 108 -5.68 -11.93 15.45
CA ARG A 108 -4.81 -11.93 14.27
C ARG A 108 -5.36 -12.82 13.16
N GLN A 109 -5.81 -14.03 13.49
CA GLN A 109 -6.38 -14.95 12.52
C GLN A 109 -7.68 -14.40 11.94
N ALA A 110 -8.56 -13.84 12.77
CA ALA A 110 -9.79 -13.17 12.34
C ALA A 110 -9.52 -12.05 11.31
N LEU A 111 -8.46 -11.27 11.49
CA LEU A 111 -8.08 -10.21 10.54
C LEU A 111 -7.52 -10.77 9.22
N ILE A 112 -6.78 -11.87 9.26
CA ILE A 112 -6.29 -12.57 8.05
C ILE A 112 -7.48 -13.14 7.27
N ASP A 113 -8.38 -13.84 7.96
CA ASP A 113 -9.58 -14.44 7.38
C ASP A 113 -10.47 -13.36 6.75
N PHE A 114 -10.65 -12.24 7.45
CA PHE A 114 -11.36 -11.08 6.92
C PHE A 114 -10.74 -10.55 5.64
N SER A 115 -9.42 -10.32 5.64
CA SER A 115 -8.70 -9.82 4.45
C SER A 115 -8.86 -10.78 3.27
N TYR A 116 -8.80 -12.10 3.51
CA TYR A 116 -9.06 -13.12 2.51
C TYR A 116 -10.50 -13.07 1.97
N TYR A 117 -11.50 -13.05 2.86
CA TYR A 117 -12.91 -13.08 2.48
C TYR A 117 -13.33 -11.83 1.70
N ILE A 118 -12.81 -10.66 2.06
CA ILE A 118 -12.97 -9.44 1.26
C ILE A 118 -12.33 -9.61 -0.12
N THR A 119 -11.11 -10.16 -0.19
CA THR A 119 -10.39 -10.35 -1.46
C THR A 119 -11.16 -11.23 -2.44
N ILE A 120 -11.96 -12.19 -1.95
CA ILE A 120 -12.82 -13.05 -2.79
C ILE A 120 -14.26 -12.51 -2.94
N GLY A 121 -14.56 -11.32 -2.42
CA GLY A 121 -15.90 -10.71 -2.46
C GLY A 121 -16.94 -11.39 -1.57
N ASN A 122 -16.55 -12.28 -0.66
CA ASN A 122 -17.47 -12.95 0.26
C ASN A 122 -17.68 -12.10 1.53
N MET A 123 -18.53 -11.09 1.42
CA MET A 123 -18.77 -10.13 2.51
C MET A 123 -19.34 -10.80 3.77
N ASP A 124 -20.18 -11.84 3.65
CA ASP A 124 -20.81 -12.50 4.79
C ASP A 124 -19.80 -13.20 5.70
N GLU A 125 -18.89 -13.98 5.11
CA GLU A 125 -17.80 -14.62 5.87
C GLU A 125 -16.79 -13.61 6.40
N ALA A 126 -16.54 -12.54 5.62
CA ALA A 126 -15.73 -11.42 6.08
C ALA A 126 -16.33 -10.87 7.39
N TYR A 127 -17.60 -10.46 7.40
CA TYR A 127 -18.25 -9.96 8.63
C TYR A 127 -18.23 -10.97 9.78
N ARG A 128 -18.41 -12.27 9.50
CA ARG A 128 -18.37 -13.30 10.55
C ARG A 128 -16.99 -13.40 11.20
N SER A 129 -15.92 -13.33 10.42
CA SER A 129 -14.54 -13.48 10.91
C SER A 129 -14.14 -12.38 11.91
N VAL A 130 -14.61 -11.14 11.72
CA VAL A 130 -14.26 -9.98 12.56
C VAL A 130 -15.31 -9.61 13.60
N LYS A 131 -16.44 -10.32 13.66
CA LYS A 131 -17.57 -10.02 14.56
C LYS A 131 -17.17 -9.88 16.04
N LEU A 132 -16.15 -10.62 16.47
CA LEU A 132 -15.69 -10.63 17.85
C LEU A 132 -14.65 -9.56 18.16
N ILE A 133 -14.18 -8.79 17.16
CA ILE A 133 -13.20 -7.73 17.34
C ILE A 133 -13.90 -6.46 17.84
N GLN A 134 -13.78 -6.21 19.14
CA GLN A 134 -14.42 -5.07 19.81
C GLN A 134 -13.50 -3.85 19.97
N ASN A 135 -12.21 -4.01 19.72
CA ASN A 135 -11.24 -2.95 19.95
C ASN A 135 -11.31 -1.89 18.84
N ALA A 136 -11.83 -0.70 19.16
CA ALA A 136 -11.98 0.41 18.24
C ALA A 136 -10.67 0.84 17.57
N SER A 137 -9.53 0.76 18.27
CA SER A 137 -8.22 1.08 17.69
C SER A 137 -7.82 0.12 16.57
N VAL A 138 -8.37 -1.10 16.54
CA VAL A 138 -8.15 -2.04 15.43
C VAL A 138 -8.77 -1.49 14.16
N TRP A 139 -10.04 -1.08 14.27
CA TRP A 139 -10.81 -0.52 13.16
C TRP A 139 -10.26 0.81 12.68
N GLU A 140 -9.74 1.64 13.57
CA GLU A 140 -9.11 2.92 13.22
C GLU A 140 -7.85 2.72 12.37
N ASN A 141 -6.97 1.82 12.82
CA ASN A 141 -5.75 1.48 12.09
C ASN A 141 -6.05 0.87 10.72
N MET A 142 -7.01 -0.06 10.65
CA MET A 142 -7.45 -0.64 9.39
C MET A 142 -8.04 0.41 8.45
N ALA A 143 -8.97 1.26 8.92
CA ALA A 143 -9.55 2.31 8.09
C ALA A 143 -8.49 3.25 7.52
N ASN A 144 -7.50 3.64 8.32
CA ASN A 144 -6.41 4.52 7.88
C ASN A 144 -5.56 3.87 6.77
N THR A 145 -5.20 2.59 6.94
CA THR A 145 -4.48 1.84 5.92
C THR A 145 -5.32 1.71 4.63
N CYS A 146 -6.58 1.32 4.74
CA CYS A 146 -7.45 1.08 3.60
C CYS A 146 -7.70 2.35 2.76
N VAL A 147 -7.82 3.51 3.40
CA VAL A 147 -7.90 4.79 2.68
C VAL A 147 -6.59 5.10 1.94
N LYS A 148 -5.43 4.83 2.56
CA LYS A 148 -4.11 5.07 1.92
C LYS A 148 -3.86 4.15 0.72
N THR A 149 -4.32 2.89 0.77
CA THR A 149 -4.14 1.90 -0.31
C THR A 149 -5.26 1.89 -1.32
N LYS A 150 -6.29 2.73 -1.13
CA LYS A 150 -7.51 2.74 -1.96
C LYS A 150 -8.31 1.43 -1.91
N ARG A 151 -8.20 0.65 -0.83
CA ARG A 151 -9.20 -0.40 -0.51
C ARG A 151 -10.44 0.23 0.13
N LEU A 152 -11.22 0.93 -0.68
CA LEU A 152 -12.37 1.69 -0.18
C LEU A 152 -13.49 0.76 0.33
N ASP A 153 -13.61 -0.45 -0.22
CA ASP A 153 -14.46 -1.54 0.24
C ASP A 153 -14.28 -1.83 1.74
N VAL A 154 -13.04 -2.08 2.16
CA VAL A 154 -12.70 -2.34 3.56
C VAL A 154 -12.80 -1.07 4.41
N ALA A 155 -12.38 0.08 3.86
CA ALA A 155 -12.40 1.35 4.59
C ALA A 155 -13.81 1.72 5.08
N GLU A 156 -14.83 1.53 4.24
CA GLU A 156 -16.24 1.78 4.58
C GLU A 156 -16.69 0.90 5.75
N VAL A 157 -16.36 -0.40 5.72
CA VAL A 157 -16.70 -1.36 6.78
C VAL A 157 -16.03 -0.99 8.10
N CYS A 158 -14.75 -0.60 8.06
CA CYS A 158 -14.01 -0.19 9.26
C CYS A 158 -14.61 1.08 9.88
N LEU A 159 -14.94 2.07 9.05
CA LEU A 159 -15.60 3.31 9.50
C LEU A 159 -16.99 3.04 10.08
N GLY A 160 -17.74 2.09 9.52
CA GLY A 160 -19.01 1.62 10.07
C GLY A 160 -18.88 0.99 11.46
N ASN A 161 -17.91 0.09 11.65
CA ASN A 161 -17.65 -0.55 12.94
C ASN A 161 -17.20 0.44 14.03
N MET A 162 -16.60 1.56 13.65
CA MET A 162 -16.28 2.67 14.57
C MET A 162 -17.45 3.62 14.83
N GLY A 163 -18.59 3.46 14.16
CA GLY A 163 -19.70 4.41 14.21
C GLY A 163 -19.42 5.74 13.49
N HIS A 164 -18.39 5.80 12.65
CA HIS A 164 -17.96 7.01 11.95
C HIS A 164 -18.76 7.23 10.66
N ALA A 165 -20.08 7.44 10.79
CA ALA A 165 -21.04 7.47 9.68
C ALA A 165 -20.68 8.47 8.56
N ARG A 166 -20.18 9.66 8.91
CA ARG A 166 -19.73 10.65 7.92
C ARG A 166 -18.55 10.16 7.08
N GLY A 167 -17.65 9.41 7.70
CA GLY A 167 -16.49 8.83 7.01
C GLY A 167 -16.93 7.71 6.07
N ALA A 168 -17.81 6.82 6.56
CA ALA A 168 -18.37 5.74 5.74
C ALA A 168 -19.10 6.32 4.50
N ALA A 169 -19.92 7.36 4.68
CA ALA A 169 -20.61 8.03 3.58
C ALA A 169 -19.65 8.70 2.58
N ALA A 170 -18.56 9.30 3.05
CA ALA A 170 -17.54 9.91 2.19
C ALA A 170 -16.80 8.86 1.35
N VAL A 171 -16.42 7.73 1.96
CA VAL A 171 -15.81 6.60 1.25
C VAL A 171 -16.79 6.03 0.23
N HIS A 172 -18.06 5.84 0.62
CA HIS A 172 -19.10 5.36 -0.28
C HIS A 172 -19.29 6.26 -1.51
N GLY A 173 -19.34 7.59 -1.30
CA GLY A 173 -19.40 8.56 -2.39
C GLY A 173 -18.18 8.48 -3.33
N ALA A 174 -16.98 8.33 -2.76
CA ALA A 174 -15.75 8.22 -3.55
C ALA A 174 -15.72 6.98 -4.47
N LYS A 175 -16.32 5.86 -4.05
CA LYS A 175 -16.48 4.66 -4.89
C LYS A 175 -17.36 4.92 -6.10
N LEU A 176 -18.49 5.60 -5.88
CA LEU A 176 -19.46 5.92 -6.92
C LEU A 176 -18.92 6.93 -7.95
N GLU A 177 -18.08 7.87 -7.50
CA GLU A 177 -17.50 8.91 -8.36
C GLU A 177 -16.32 8.42 -9.21
N ASN A 178 -15.59 7.37 -8.79
CA ASN A 178 -14.43 6.83 -9.52
C ASN A 178 -14.46 5.30 -9.68
N PRO A 179 -15.43 4.74 -10.41
CA PRO A 179 -15.49 3.29 -10.64
C PRO A 179 -14.32 2.75 -11.46
N GLU A 180 -13.59 3.58 -12.22
CA GLU A 180 -12.43 3.14 -13.02
C GLU A 180 -11.18 2.81 -12.18
N ILE A 181 -11.10 3.29 -10.94
CA ILE A 181 -9.99 2.96 -10.01
C ILE A 181 -10.27 1.64 -9.28
N GLU A 182 -11.53 1.23 -9.22
CA GLU A 182 -11.99 -0.02 -8.64
C GLU A 182 -12.25 -1.03 -9.76
N ALA A 183 -11.19 -1.60 -10.33
CA ALA A 183 -11.36 -2.92 -10.93
C ALA A 183 -11.88 -3.83 -9.81
N PRO A 184 -13.13 -4.34 -9.86
CA PRO A 184 -13.60 -5.26 -8.85
C PRO A 184 -12.64 -6.45 -8.87
N ILE A 185 -12.11 -6.78 -7.69
CA ILE A 185 -11.26 -7.93 -7.49
C ILE A 185 -12.11 -9.14 -7.91
N ALA A 186 -11.75 -9.74 -9.04
CA ALA A 186 -12.47 -10.84 -9.69
C ALA A 186 -11.90 -12.21 -9.27
#